data_AF-A0A7W5UTX7-F1
#
_entry.id   AF-A0A7W5UTX7-F1
#
_cell.length_a   1.000
_cell.length_b   1.000
_cell.length_c   1.000
_cell.angle_alpha   90.00
_cell.angle_beta   90.00
_cell.angle_gamma   90.00
#
_symmetry.space_group_name_H-M   'P 1'
#
loop_
_entity.id
_entity.type
_entity.pdbx_description
1 polymer ?
#
loop_
_entity_poly.entity_id
_entity_poly.type
_entity_poly.pdbx_seq_one_letter_code
_entity_poly.pdbx_strand_id
1 'polypeptide(L)'
;MREGARRMLAEALKAEVDAYIAQFADQRDETGGRLVVRNGHHAPRTVLTSASAIEVRAPRVDDKRIDATTGERRRFFSAILPP
;
A
#
# COMPACT_ATOMS: atom_id res chain seq x y z
N MET A 1 10.84 12.80 19.10
CA MET A 1 10.78 13.14 17.65
C MET A 1 10.67 11.89 16.77
N ARG A 2 11.61 10.93 16.85
CA ARG A 2 11.64 9.73 15.99
C ARG A 2 10.36 8.89 16.00
N GLU A 3 9.78 8.65 17.17
CA GLU A 3 8.54 7.88 17.30
C GLU A 3 7.33 8.59 16.67
N GLY A 4 7.24 9.92 16.81
CA GLY A 4 6.19 10.71 16.18
C GLY A 4 6.28 10.65 14.65
N ALA A 5 7.48 10.84 14.09
CA ALA A 5 7.70 10.73 12.65
C ALA A 5 7.41 9.31 12.12
N ARG A 6 7.79 8.26 12.86
CA ARG A 6 7.46 6.87 12.53
C ARG A 6 5.95 6.65 12.48
N ARG A 7 5.22 7.12 13.48
CA ARG A 7 3.75 7.02 13.53
C ARG A 7 3.09 7.78 12.39
N MET A 8 3.52 9.02 12.14
CA MET A 8 3.01 9.82 11.03
C MET A 8 3.20 9.11 9.68
N LEU A 9 4.39 8.56 9.44
CA LEU A 9 4.68 7.83 8.21
C LEU A 9 3.85 6.54 8.10
N ALA A 10 3.68 5.80 9.19
CA ALA A 10 2.82 4.61 9.21
C ALA A 10 1.36 4.94 8.91
N GLU A 11 0.80 5.99 9.52
CA GLU A 11 -0.58 6.42 9.26
C GLU A 11 -0.76 6.96 7.85
N ALA A 12 0.23 7.69 7.30
CA ALA A 12 0.18 8.16 5.92
C ALA A 12 0.17 6.99 4.92
N LEU A 13 1.02 5.96 5.13
CA LEU A 13 1.02 4.75 4.31
C LEU A 13 -0.29 3.98 4.40
N LYS A 14 -0.89 3.91 5.59
CA LYS A 14 -2.20 3.30 5.78
C LYS A 14 -3.30 4.08 5.04
N ALA A 15 -3.32 5.41 5.16
CA ALA A 15 -4.28 6.26 4.49
C ALA A 15 -4.20 6.14 2.95
N GLU A 16 -2.99 6.06 2.40
CA GLU A 16 -2.77 5.84 0.97
C GLU A 16 -3.36 4.49 0.49
N VAL A 17 -3.11 3.42 1.25
CA VAL A 17 -3.64 2.09 0.95
C VAL A 17 -5.16 2.05 1.09
N ASP A 18 -5.71 2.65 2.14
CA ASP A 18 -7.15 2.72 2.37
C ASP A 18 -7.85 3.50 1.24
N ALA A 19 -7.25 4.61 0.78
CA ALA A 19 -7.74 5.38 -0.36
C ALA A 19 -7.71 4.56 -1.66
N TYR A 20 -6.62 3.83 -1.94
CA TYR A 20 -6.52 2.96 -3.11
C TYR A 20 -7.57 1.84 -3.11
N ILE A 21 -7.78 1.18 -1.96
CA ILE A 21 -8.79 0.12 -1.83
C ILE A 21 -10.20 0.71 -1.99
N ALA A 22 -10.47 1.87 -1.40
CA ALA A 22 -11.76 2.55 -1.52
C ALA A 22 -12.07 2.93 -2.96
N GLN A 23 -11.09 3.43 -3.71
CA GLN A 23 -11.22 3.79 -5.12
C GLN A 23 -11.72 2.61 -5.99
N PHE A 24 -11.39 1.38 -5.61
CA PHE A 24 -11.74 0.17 -6.36
C PHE A 24 -12.69 -0.76 -5.59
N ALA A 25 -13.47 -0.22 -4.64
CA ALA A 25 -14.38 -1.01 -3.80
C ALA A 25 -15.51 -1.72 -4.59
N ASP A 26 -15.83 -1.22 -5.78
CA ASP A 26 -16.85 -1.77 -6.68
C ASP A 26 -16.30 -2.81 -7.66
N GLN A 27 -14.98 -2.94 -7.75
CA GLN A 27 -14.32 -3.97 -8.55
C GLN A 27 -14.41 -5.31 -7.81
N ARG A 28 -15.36 -6.15 -8.20
CA ARG A 28 -15.67 -7.43 -7.55
C ARG A 28 -15.55 -8.60 -8.51
N ASP A 29 -15.20 -9.77 -7.98
CA ASP A 29 -15.25 -11.03 -8.71
C ASP A 29 -16.69 -11.56 -8.84
N GLU A 30 -16.84 -12.68 -9.53
CA GLU A 30 -18.13 -13.37 -9.76
C GLU A 30 -18.85 -13.81 -8.48
N THR A 31 -18.11 -13.95 -7.37
CA THR A 31 -18.65 -14.31 -6.05
C THR A 31 -18.98 -13.09 -5.19
N GLY A 32 -18.74 -11.88 -5.71
CA GLY A 32 -18.92 -10.61 -5.00
C GLY A 32 -17.73 -10.21 -4.12
N GLY A 33 -16.62 -10.94 -4.16
CA GLY A 33 -15.38 -10.61 -3.45
C GLY A 33 -14.67 -9.42 -4.07
N ARG A 34 -14.09 -8.52 -3.26
CA ARG A 34 -13.32 -7.38 -3.78
C ARG A 34 -12.04 -7.86 -4.46
N LEU A 35 -11.74 -7.32 -5.63
CA LEU A 35 -10.51 -7.62 -6.38
C LEU A 35 -9.28 -6.90 -5.83
N VAL A 36 -9.46 -5.83 -5.04
CA VAL A 36 -8.39 -5.05 -4.42
C VAL A 36 -8.57 -5.09 -2.90
N VAL A 37 -7.61 -5.69 -2.20
CA VAL A 37 -7.70 -5.89 -0.75
C VAL A 37 -6.36 -5.61 -0.06
N ARG A 38 -6.42 -5.23 1.23
CA ARG A 38 -5.22 -5.18 2.07
C ARG A 38 -4.81 -6.61 2.44
N ASN A 39 -3.57 -6.99 2.12
CA ASN A 39 -3.04 -8.32 2.35
C ASN A 39 -1.76 -8.29 3.19
N GLY A 40 -1.91 -7.88 4.47
CA GLY A 40 -0.82 -7.82 5.42
C GLY A 40 0.13 -6.63 5.20
N HIS A 41 1.41 -6.84 5.47
CA HIS A 41 2.46 -5.83 5.37
C HIS A 41 3.71 -6.43 4.70
N HIS A 42 4.51 -5.58 4.07
CA HIS A 42 5.84 -5.95 3.60
C HIS A 42 6.81 -6.15 4.76
N ALA A 43 7.96 -6.77 4.45
CA ALA A 43 9.08 -6.82 5.37
C ALA A 43 9.47 -5.38 5.81
N PRO A 44 9.90 -5.19 7.06
CA PRO A 44 10.36 -3.89 7.53
C PRO A 44 11.53 -3.40 6.69
N ARG A 45 11.57 -2.11 6.41
CA ARG A 45 12.73 -1.47 5.78
C ARG A 45 13.06 -0.13 6.43
N THR A 46 14.33 0.24 6.37
CA THR A 46 14.82 1.49 6.93
C THR A 46 14.75 2.60 5.89
N VAL A 47 14.07 3.70 6.21
CA VAL A 47 14.00 4.92 5.42
C VAL A 47 14.94 5.95 6.04
N LEU A 48 15.86 6.46 5.24
CA LEU A 48 16.73 7.56 5.65
C LEU A 48 16.00 8.87 5.43
N THR A 49 15.75 9.60 6.51
CA THR A 49 15.27 10.99 6.47
C THR A 49 16.42 11.93 6.82
N SER A 50 16.28 13.21 6.50
CA SER A 50 17.28 14.24 6.85
C SER A 50 17.58 14.31 8.36
N ALA A 51 16.64 13.88 9.22
CA ALA A 51 16.81 13.89 10.66
C ALA A 51 17.28 12.54 11.25
N SER A 52 16.91 11.40 10.65
CA SER A 52 17.27 10.06 11.15
C SER A 52 16.83 8.94 10.20
N ALA A 53 17.44 7.76 10.37
CA ALA A 53 16.87 6.49 9.93
C ALA A 53 15.58 6.16 10.70
N ILE A 54 14.54 5.70 9.99
CA ILE A 54 13.25 5.26 10.55
C ILE A 54 12.89 3.90 9.94
N GLU A 55 12.61 2.91 10.78
CA GLU A 55 12.09 1.61 10.32
C GLU A 55 10.58 1.67 10.08
N VAL A 56 10.15 1.26 8.89
CA VAL A 56 8.73 1.24 8.49
C VAL A 56 8.33 -0.13 7.95
N ARG A 57 7.06 -0.48 8.17
CA ARG A 57 6.40 -1.64 7.56
C ARG A 57 5.25 -1.14 6.70
N ALA A 58 5.41 -1.15 5.39
CA ALA A 58 4.36 -0.70 4.47
C ALA A 58 3.21 -1.72 4.41
N PRO A 59 1.94 -1.28 4.49
CA PRO A 59 0.82 -2.17 4.21
C PRO A 59 0.89 -2.66 2.76
N ARG A 60 0.50 -3.91 2.55
CA ARG A 60 0.51 -4.54 1.23
C ARG A 60 -0.90 -4.56 0.67
N VAL A 61 -1.02 -4.26 -0.61
CA VAL A 61 -2.26 -4.44 -1.37
C VAL A 61 -2.10 -5.64 -2.29
N ASP A 62 -3.07 -6.55 -2.24
CA ASP A 62 -3.26 -7.56 -3.27
C ASP A 62 -4.31 -7.05 -4.26
N ASP A 63 -3.85 -6.72 -5.47
CA ASP A 63 -4.70 -6.26 -6.57
C ASP A 63 -4.79 -7.36 -7.63
N LYS A 64 -5.96 -7.99 -7.74
CA LYS A 64 -6.25 -9.09 -8.66
C LYS A 64 -6.68 -8.62 -10.05
N ARG A 65 -6.82 -7.32 -10.28
CA ARG A 65 -7.20 -6.79 -11.59
C ARG A 65 -6.09 -7.03 -12.61
N ILE A 66 -6.50 -7.35 -13.83
CA ILE A 66 -5.60 -7.50 -14.97
C ILE A 66 -5.64 -6.22 -15.78
N ASP A 67 -4.48 -5.72 -16.17
CA ASP A 67 -4.39 -4.63 -17.11
C ASP A 67 -4.76 -5.12 -18.52
N ALA A 68 -5.75 -4.48 -19.14
CA ALA A 68 -6.28 -4.91 -20.44
C ALA A 68 -5.26 -4.76 -21.58
N THR A 69 -4.25 -3.91 -21.43
CA THR A 69 -3.24 -3.66 -22.46
C THR A 69 -2.06 -4.62 -22.33
N THR A 70 -1.57 -4.85 -21.11
CA THR A 70 -0.38 -5.69 -20.89
C THR A 70 -0.71 -7.15 -20.56
N GLY A 71 -1.93 -7.44 -20.11
CA GLY A 71 -2.33 -8.76 -19.61
C GLY A 71 -1.73 -9.09 -18.24
N GLU A 72 -1.00 -8.17 -17.61
CA GLU A 72 -0.36 -8.38 -16.31
C GLU A 72 -1.26 -7.97 -15.15
N ARG A 73 -1.00 -8.51 -13.96
CA ARG A 73 -1.66 -8.06 -12.73
C ARG A 73 -1.26 -6.63 -12.42
N ARG A 74 -2.26 -5.80 -12.11
CA ARG A 74 -2.03 -4.47 -11.56
C ARG A 74 -1.35 -4.58 -10.21
N ARG A 75 -0.51 -3.60 -9.91
CA ARG A 75 0.22 -3.51 -8.65
C ARG A 75 0.04 -2.12 -8.06
N PHE A 76 -0.21 -2.11 -6.76
CA PHE A 76 -0.12 -0.89 -5.98
C PHE A 76 1.35 -0.55 -5.74
N PHE A 77 1.72 0.70 -6.00
CA PHE A 77 2.99 1.28 -5.61
C PHE A 77 2.70 2.48 -4.72
N SER A 78 3.34 2.52 -3.55
CA SER A 78 3.23 3.68 -2.67
C SER A 78 3.97 4.86 -3.29
N ALA A 79 3.32 6.02 -3.36
CA ALA A 79 3.96 7.27 -3.73
C ALA A 79 4.85 7.80 -2.59
N ILE A 80 4.49 7.48 -1.35
CA ILE A 80 5.27 7.82 -0.15
C ILE A 80 6.53 6.96 -0.06
N LEU A 81 6.42 5.67 -0.40
CA LEU A 81 7.47 4.69 -0.21
C LEU A 81 7.67 3.83 -1.49
N PRO A 82 8.40 4.36 -2.50
CA PRO A 82 8.64 3.66 -3.76
C PRO A 82 9.39 2.33 -3.55
N PRO A 83 9.17 1.31 -4.40
CA PRO A 83 9.76 -0.03 -4.25
C PRO A 83 11.27 0.00 -4.08
#